data_AF-K2BV54-F1
#
_entry.id   AF-K2BV54-F1
#
_cell.length_a   1.000
_cell.length_b   1.000
_cell.length_c   1.000
_cell.angle_alpha   90.00
_cell.angle_beta   90.00
_cell.angle_gamma   90.00
#
_symmetry.space_group_name_H-M   'P 1'
#
loop_
_entity.id
_entity.type
_entity.pdbx_description
1 polymer ?
#
loop_
_entity_poly.entity_id
_entity_poly.type
_entity_poly.pdbx_seq_one_letter_code
_entity_poly.pdbx_strand_id
1 'polypeptide(L)'
;ELHAAMLLVQLKHLEKWTEKRRQLAARYNQHLKNYVIVPEEGPQEYCVYQTYMIQADRRDELMKYLNAAGVDAKIHYPTPLYLQDAARYLCYSENDFPVTLKIASKILSLPVYTSLSFDQQDRIIEMIRKFYERGT
;
A
#
# COMPACT_ATOMS: atom_id res chain seq x y z
N GLU A 1 -24.81 -2.52 21.17
CA GLU A 1 -24.16 -2.11 22.42
C GLU A 1 -22.71 -2.56 22.60
N LEU A 2 -22.35 -3.87 22.53
CA LEU A 2 -20.96 -4.32 22.76
C LEU A 2 -19.92 -3.68 21.82
N HIS A 3 -20.18 -3.64 20.51
CA HIS A 3 -19.27 -3.00 19.55
C HIS A 3 -19.06 -1.52 19.84
N ALA A 4 -20.09 -0.81 20.31
CA ALA A 4 -19.98 0.61 20.66
C ALA A 4 -19.03 0.80 21.85
N ALA A 5 -19.16 -0.01 22.90
CA ALA A 5 -18.26 0.03 24.05
C ALA A 5 -16.80 -0.25 23.64
N MET A 6 -16.56 -1.24 22.79
CA MET A 6 -15.21 -1.55 22.27
C MET A 6 -14.65 -0.39 21.44
N LEU A 7 -15.44 0.18 20.53
CA LEU A 7 -15.01 1.29 19.67
C LEU A 7 -14.74 2.57 20.49
N LEU A 8 -15.48 2.83 21.56
CA LEU A 8 -15.21 3.97 22.45
C LEU A 8 -13.85 3.86 23.14
N VAL A 9 -13.39 2.65 23.45
CA VAL A 9 -12.04 2.43 23.98
C VAL A 9 -11.00 2.65 22.88
N GLN A 10 -11.22 2.09 21.68
CA GLN A 10 -10.31 2.27 20.55
C GLN A 10 -10.19 3.72 20.08
N LEU A 11 -11.28 4.49 20.13
CA LEU A 11 -11.34 5.88 19.69
C LEU A 11 -10.34 6.77 20.46
N LYS A 12 -10.11 6.47 21.75
CA LYS A 12 -9.11 7.17 22.59
C LYS A 12 -7.67 7.01 22.08
N HIS A 13 -7.41 6.01 21.25
CA HIS A 13 -6.09 5.72 20.69
C HIS A 13 -5.96 6.10 19.22
N LEU A 14 -7.05 6.53 18.57
CA LEU A 14 -7.11 6.74 17.13
C LEU A 14 -6.05 7.75 16.65
N GLU A 15 -5.92 8.90 17.31
CA GLU A 15 -4.94 9.93 16.95
C GLU A 15 -3.50 9.38 17.03
N LYS A 16 -3.16 8.73 18.14
CA LYS A 16 -1.84 8.10 18.32
C LYS A 16 -1.54 7.04 17.26
N TRP A 17 -2.54 6.23 16.90
CA TRP A 17 -2.40 5.20 15.87
C TRP A 17 -2.26 5.79 14.48
N THR A 18 -3.01 6.84 14.17
CA THR A 18 -2.89 7.57 12.91
C THR A 18 -1.51 8.20 12.80
N GLU A 19 -1.02 8.87 13.84
CA GLU A 19 0.30 9.49 13.83
C GLU A 19 1.42 8.44 13.68
N LYS A 20 1.31 7.29 14.36
CA LYS A 20 2.26 6.18 14.17
C LYS A 20 2.29 5.69 12.72
N ARG A 21 1.14 5.57 12.06
CA ARG A 21 1.05 5.17 10.64
C ARG A 21 1.66 6.21 9.71
N ARG A 22 1.42 7.50 9.97
CA ARG A 22 2.04 8.62 9.23
C ARG A 22 3.57 8.60 9.36
N GLN A 23 4.11 8.37 10.55
CA GLN A 23 5.55 8.24 10.76
C GLN A 23 6.14 7.09 9.93
N LEU A 24 5.48 5.92 9.92
CA LEU A 24 5.91 4.78 9.11
C LEU A 24 5.84 5.14 7.60
N ALA A 25 4.74 5.73 7.14
CA ALA A 25 4.56 6.13 5.74
C ALA A 25 5.62 7.14 5.29
N ALA A 26 5.88 8.19 6.08
CA ALA A 26 6.91 9.18 5.78
C ALA A 26 8.30 8.54 5.65
N ARG A 27 8.63 7.56 6.49
CA ARG A 27 9.89 6.83 6.42
C ARG A 27 9.99 6.00 5.13
N TYR A 28 8.92 5.31 4.74
CA TYR A 28 8.90 4.64 3.44
C TYR A 28 9.06 5.64 2.29
N ASN A 29 8.34 6.76 2.29
CA ASN A 29 8.48 7.80 1.27
C ASN A 29 9.93 8.25 1.11
N GLN A 30 10.60 8.54 2.24
CA GLN A 30 11.99 8.99 2.25
C GLN A 30 12.95 7.98 1.62
N HIS A 31 12.81 6.69 1.95
CA HIS A 31 13.78 5.67 1.55
C HIS A 31 13.45 4.96 0.24
N LEU A 32 12.18 4.95 -0.19
CA LEU A 32 11.72 4.18 -1.34
C LEU A 32 11.47 5.02 -2.60
N LYS A 33 11.41 6.35 -2.51
CA LYS A 33 11.11 7.25 -3.65
C LYS A 33 12.01 7.08 -4.88
N ASN A 34 13.23 6.56 -4.72
CA ASN A 34 14.17 6.33 -5.82
C ASN A 34 13.96 4.97 -6.52
N TYR A 35 13.14 4.10 -5.96
CA TYR A 35 12.96 2.71 -6.42
C TYR A 35 11.53 2.44 -6.90
N VAL A 36 10.55 3.14 -6.33
CA VAL A 36 9.12 2.98 -6.62
C VAL A 36 8.43 4.34 -6.54
N ILE A 37 7.25 4.46 -7.13
CA ILE A 37 6.39 5.63 -6.92
C ILE A 37 5.75 5.49 -5.54
N VAL A 38 6.01 6.45 -4.67
CA VAL A 38 5.49 6.51 -3.30
C VAL A 38 4.22 7.38 -3.25
N PRO A 39 3.31 7.17 -2.28
CA PRO A 39 2.15 8.02 -2.14
C PRO A 39 2.54 9.42 -1.65
N GLU A 40 1.99 10.44 -2.30
CA GLU A 40 2.17 11.85 -1.93
C GLU A 40 0.87 12.39 -1.34
N GLU A 41 0.98 13.35 -0.42
CA GLU A 41 -0.16 14.10 0.13
C GLU A 41 -0.17 15.50 -0.47
N GLY A 42 -1.35 15.95 -0.92
CA GLY A 42 -1.56 17.32 -1.37
C GLY A 42 -1.52 18.35 -0.22
N PRO A 43 -1.41 19.65 -0.52
CA PRO A 43 -1.24 20.71 0.49
C PRO A 43 -2.33 20.83 1.57
N GLN A 44 -3.51 20.24 1.34
CA GLN A 44 -4.65 20.26 2.26
C GLN A 44 -5.12 18.84 2.63
N GLU A 45 -4.32 17.84 2.32
CA GLU A 45 -4.65 16.45 2.61
C GLU A 45 -4.00 16.01 3.92
N TYR A 46 -4.71 15.14 4.65
CA TYR A 46 -4.20 14.47 5.83
C TYR A 46 -4.51 12.98 5.70
N CYS A 47 -3.60 12.22 5.09
CA CYS A 47 -3.81 10.78 4.92
C CYS A 47 -3.58 10.04 6.24
N VAL A 48 -4.56 9.25 6.64
CA VAL A 48 -4.44 8.39 7.84
C VAL A 48 -3.66 7.10 7.57
N TYR A 49 -3.30 6.85 6.31
CA TYR A 49 -2.58 5.66 5.83
C TYR A 49 -3.19 4.35 6.33
N GLN A 50 -4.50 4.15 6.13
CA GLN A 50 -5.14 2.85 6.36
C GLN A 50 -4.45 1.73 5.57
N THR A 51 -3.97 2.07 4.38
CA THR A 51 -3.03 1.28 3.58
C THR A 51 -1.91 2.19 3.10
N TYR A 52 -0.69 1.67 3.01
CA TYR A 52 0.42 2.35 2.35
C TYR A 52 0.67 1.68 1.00
N MET A 53 0.32 2.37 -0.08
CA MET A 53 0.32 1.83 -1.43
C MET A 53 1.39 2.52 -2.27
N ILE A 54 2.28 1.72 -2.85
CA ILE A 54 3.28 2.15 -3.83
C ILE A 54 2.86 1.73 -5.22
N GLN A 55 3.43 2.34 -6.27
CA GLN A 55 3.42 1.78 -7.62
C GLN A 55 4.82 1.26 -7.95
N ALA A 56 4.90 -0.03 -8.25
CA ALA A 56 6.13 -0.78 -8.44
C ALA A 56 6.22 -1.33 -9.86
N ASP A 57 7.36 -1.14 -10.52
CA ASP A 57 7.68 -1.93 -11.71
C ASP A 57 8.02 -3.37 -11.29
N ARG A 58 7.64 -4.35 -12.11
CA ARG A 58 7.71 -5.79 -11.76
C ARG A 58 6.96 -6.10 -10.45
N ARG A 59 5.79 -5.51 -10.27
CA ARG A 59 4.95 -5.59 -9.06
C ARG A 59 4.76 -7.03 -8.56
N ASP A 60 4.37 -7.94 -9.44
CA ASP A 60 4.11 -9.34 -9.07
C ASP A 60 5.37 -10.07 -8.60
N GLU A 61 6.52 -9.81 -9.23
CA GLU A 61 7.81 -10.36 -8.81
C GLU A 61 8.24 -9.80 -7.44
N LEU A 62 8.10 -8.48 -7.25
CA LEU A 62 8.39 -7.85 -5.96
C LEU A 62 7.51 -8.41 -4.84
N MET A 63 6.20 -8.55 -5.09
CA MET A 63 5.27 -9.14 -4.13
C MET A 63 5.68 -10.55 -3.76
N LYS A 64 5.99 -11.42 -4.74
CA LYS A 64 6.46 -12.78 -4.49
C LYS A 64 7.74 -12.79 -3.66
N TYR A 65 8.69 -11.93 -4.00
CA TYR A 65 9.97 -11.79 -3.29
C TYR A 65 9.79 -11.36 -1.83
N LEU A 66 8.92 -10.37 -1.57
CA LEU A 66 8.58 -9.91 -0.22
C LEU A 66 7.87 -11.00 0.59
N ASN A 67 6.86 -11.63 0.01
CA ASN A 67 6.07 -12.67 0.67
C ASN A 67 6.93 -13.90 1.00
N ALA A 68 7.86 -14.29 0.12
CA ALA A 68 8.80 -15.38 0.38
C ALA A 68 9.72 -15.14 1.59
N ALA A 69 9.93 -13.88 1.98
CA ALA A 69 10.71 -13.52 3.16
C ALA A 69 9.84 -13.18 4.39
N GLY A 70 8.54 -13.46 4.33
CA GLY A 70 7.59 -13.25 5.43
C GLY A 70 7.03 -11.83 5.56
N VAL A 71 7.20 -10.97 4.55
CA VAL A 71 6.58 -9.64 4.51
C VAL A 71 5.17 -9.76 3.92
N ASP A 72 4.14 -9.29 4.63
CA ASP A 72 2.75 -9.37 4.16
C ASP A 72 2.41 -8.26 3.14
N ALA A 73 2.89 -8.41 1.90
CA ALA A 73 2.61 -7.48 0.80
C ALA A 73 1.36 -7.92 0.01
N LYS A 74 0.45 -6.97 -0.28
CA LYS A 74 -0.88 -7.25 -0.85
C LYS A 74 -1.23 -6.33 -2.01
N ILE A 75 -2.10 -6.78 -2.90
CA ILE A 75 -2.65 -5.94 -3.98
C ILE A 75 -4.05 -5.47 -3.58
N HIS A 76 -4.29 -4.16 -3.58
CA HIS A 76 -5.61 -3.55 -3.33
C HIS A 76 -5.97 -2.61 -4.48
N TYR A 77 -6.69 -3.01 -5.52
CA TYR A 77 -7.23 -4.35 -5.82
C TYR A 77 -6.72 -4.82 -7.20
N PRO A 78 -6.58 -6.13 -7.43
CA PRO A 78 -5.95 -6.64 -8.65
C PRO A 78 -6.78 -6.42 -9.91
N THR A 79 -8.10 -6.47 -9.79
CA THR A 79 -9.03 -6.30 -10.92
C THR A 79 -9.82 -5.00 -10.76
N PRO A 80 -9.70 -4.04 -11.69
CA PRO A 80 -10.49 -2.82 -11.69
C PRO A 80 -12.00 -3.08 -11.65
N LEU A 81 -12.76 -2.18 -11.01
CA LEU A 81 -14.21 -2.36 -10.79
C LEU A 81 -14.98 -2.64 -12.08
N TYR A 82 -14.65 -1.94 -13.17
CA TYR A 82 -15.35 -2.05 -14.45
C TYR A 82 -15.09 -3.38 -15.19
N LEU A 83 -14.06 -4.14 -14.79
CA LEU A 83 -13.75 -5.47 -15.32
C LEU A 83 -14.25 -6.61 -14.41
N GLN A 84 -14.86 -6.28 -13.26
CA GLN A 84 -15.45 -7.29 -12.39
C GLN A 84 -16.66 -7.93 -13.06
N ASP A 85 -16.87 -9.23 -12.82
CA ASP A 85 -18.01 -9.99 -13.35
C ASP A 85 -19.36 -9.31 -13.04
N ALA A 86 -19.48 -8.75 -11.83
CA ALA A 86 -20.67 -8.02 -11.39
C ALA A 86 -20.95 -6.75 -12.22
N ALA A 87 -19.94 -6.18 -12.87
CA ALA A 87 -20.04 -4.96 -13.67
C ALA A 87 -20.20 -5.22 -15.18
N ARG A 88 -20.24 -6.49 -15.63
CA ARG A 88 -20.34 -6.85 -17.07
C ARG A 88 -21.52 -6.18 -17.79
N TYR A 89 -22.62 -5.93 -17.08
CA TYR A 89 -23.81 -5.26 -17.63
C TYR A 89 -23.55 -3.80 -18.07
N LEU A 90 -22.46 -3.18 -17.61
CA LEU A 90 -22.04 -1.84 -18.01
C LEU A 90 -21.31 -1.84 -19.38
N CYS A 91 -20.96 -3.00 -19.92
CA CYS A 91 -20.35 -3.17 -21.24
C CYS A 91 -19.02 -2.40 -21.45
N TYR A 92 -18.28 -2.12 -20.37
CA TYR A 92 -16.92 -1.58 -20.46
C TYR A 92 -15.90 -2.66 -20.85
N SER A 93 -14.80 -2.22 -21.43
CA SER A 93 -13.64 -2.98 -21.87
C SER A 93 -12.34 -2.39 -21.31
N GLU A 94 -11.24 -3.13 -21.41
CA GLU A 94 -9.91 -2.67 -20.97
C GLU A 94 -9.46 -1.35 -21.59
N ASN A 95 -10.00 -1.00 -22.76
CA ASN A 95 -9.63 0.21 -23.49
C ASN A 95 -10.33 1.47 -22.96
N ASP A 96 -11.39 1.33 -22.16
CA ASP A 96 -12.19 2.48 -21.71
C ASP A 96 -11.50 3.24 -20.55
N PHE A 97 -10.68 2.56 -19.75
CA PHE A 97 -9.98 3.16 -18.61
C PHE A 97 -8.49 2.75 -18.56
N PRO A 98 -7.68 3.21 -19.53
CA PRO A 98 -6.28 2.78 -19.69
C PRO A 98 -5.40 3.19 -18.50
N VAL A 99 -5.67 4.35 -17.88
CA VAL A 99 -4.93 4.81 -16.69
C VAL A 99 -5.20 3.89 -15.50
N THR A 100 -6.45 3.51 -15.28
CA THR A 100 -6.84 2.60 -14.20
C THR A 100 -6.17 1.24 -14.38
N LEU A 101 -6.18 0.69 -15.60
CA LEU A 101 -5.54 -0.59 -15.91
C LEU A 101 -4.03 -0.55 -15.67
N LYS A 102 -3.37 0.53 -16.14
CA LYS A 102 -1.95 0.76 -15.92
C LYS A 102 -1.61 0.80 -14.43
N ILE A 103 -2.36 1.56 -13.63
CA ILE A 103 -2.11 1.67 -12.19
C ILE A 103 -2.40 0.35 -11.47
N ALA A 104 -3.51 -0.33 -11.79
CA ALA A 104 -3.86 -1.62 -11.18
C ALA A 104 -2.78 -2.69 -11.36
N SER A 105 -2.07 -2.68 -12.50
CA SER A 105 -0.93 -3.58 -12.74
C SER A 105 0.32 -3.27 -11.89
N LYS A 106 0.41 -2.06 -11.31
CA LYS A 106 1.60 -1.58 -10.59
C LYS A 106 1.41 -1.42 -9.09
N ILE A 107 0.19 -1.32 -8.59
CA ILE A 107 -0.05 -1.06 -7.17
C ILE A 107 0.30 -2.25 -6.27
N LEU A 108 1.00 -1.96 -5.16
CA LEU A 108 1.33 -2.90 -4.10
C LEU A 108 1.21 -2.19 -2.76
N SER A 109 0.52 -2.81 -1.81
CA SER A 109 0.42 -2.34 -0.43
C SER A 109 1.49 -2.98 0.44
N LEU A 110 2.24 -2.14 1.14
CA LEU A 110 3.23 -2.57 2.13
C LEU A 110 2.64 -2.53 3.55
N PRO A 111 3.20 -3.29 4.50
CA PRO A 111 2.81 -3.23 5.91
C PRO A 111 2.90 -1.81 6.50
N VAL A 112 1.80 -1.34 7.10
CA VAL A 112 1.71 -0.04 7.82
C VAL A 112 0.83 -0.15 9.09
N TYR A 113 0.94 -1.24 9.83
CA TYR A 113 0.22 -1.41 11.10
C TYR A 113 0.99 -0.76 12.27
N THR A 114 0.28 -0.38 13.33
CA THR A 114 0.83 0.44 14.43
C THR A 114 1.91 -0.26 15.25
N SER A 115 1.91 -1.59 15.30
CA SER A 115 2.94 -2.40 15.96
C SER A 115 4.18 -2.69 15.08
N LEU A 116 4.23 -2.17 13.84
CA LEU A 116 5.40 -2.34 12.98
C LEU A 116 6.60 -1.58 13.59
N SER A 117 7.65 -2.33 13.92
CA SER A 117 8.91 -1.77 14.42
C SER A 117 9.72 -1.14 13.29
N PHE A 118 10.62 -0.22 13.65
CA PHE A 118 11.52 0.38 12.65
C PHE A 118 12.49 -0.64 12.06
N ASP A 119 12.96 -1.62 12.84
CA ASP A 119 13.83 -2.69 12.34
C ASP A 119 13.13 -3.59 11.30
N GLN A 120 11.86 -3.95 11.56
CA GLN A 120 11.05 -4.66 10.56
C GLN A 120 10.86 -3.82 9.30
N GLN A 121 10.63 -2.52 9.47
CA GLN A 121 10.48 -1.61 8.36
C GLN A 121 11.80 -1.44 7.57
N ASP A 122 12.96 -1.38 8.24
CA ASP A 122 14.28 -1.30 7.62
C ASP A 122 14.54 -2.55 6.76
N ARG A 123 14.18 -3.73 7.28
CA ARG A 123 14.26 -4.97 6.50
C ARG A 123 13.41 -4.90 5.23
N ILE A 124 12.17 -4.40 5.31
CA ILE A 124 11.30 -4.25 4.14
C ILE A 124 11.91 -3.28 3.13
N ILE A 125 12.39 -2.11 3.61
CA ILE A 125 13.03 -1.10 2.77
C ILE A 125 14.24 -1.71 2.05
N GLU A 126 15.14 -2.34 2.79
CA GLU A 126 16.37 -2.93 2.27
C GLU A 126 16.08 -4.04 1.25
N MET A 127 15.05 -4.85 1.49
CA MET A 127 14.61 -5.84 0.53
C MET A 127 14.17 -5.22 -0.79
N ILE A 128 13.37 -4.16 -0.75
CA ILE A 128 12.90 -3.46 -1.96
C ILE A 128 14.10 -2.85 -2.71
N ARG A 129 15.03 -2.20 -2.00
CA ARG A 129 16.26 -1.66 -2.60
C ARG A 129 17.04 -2.73 -3.34
N LYS A 130 17.36 -3.84 -2.67
CA LYS A 130 18.07 -4.99 -3.26
C LYS A 130 17.36 -5.60 -4.46
N PHE A 131 16.02 -5.66 -4.43
CA PHE A 131 15.24 -6.20 -5.55
C PHE A 131 15.45 -5.37 -6.83
N TYR A 132 15.50 -4.04 -6.70
CA TYR A 132 15.70 -3.16 -7.85
C TYR A 132 17.18 -3.02 -8.26
N GLU A 133 18.12 -3.02 -7.30
CA GLU A 133 19.55 -2.93 -7.58
C GLU A 133 20.13 -4.19 -8.26
N ARG A 134 19.53 -5.37 -8.04
CA ARG A 134 19.93 -6.62 -8.74
C ARG A 134 19.36 -6.74 -10.16
N GLY A 135 18.42 -5.87 -10.53
CA GLY A 135 17.73 -5.88 -11.82
C GLY A 135 18.28 -4.90 -12.85
N THR A 136 19.23 -4.06 -12.45
CA THR A 136 20.12 -3.24 -13.31
C THR A 136 21.40 -3.99 -13.60
#